data_AF-A0A8B8UXY5-F1
#
_entry.id   AF-A0A8B8UXY5-F1
#
_cell.length_a   1.000
_cell.length_b   1.000
_cell.length_c   1.000
_cell.angle_alpha   90.00
_cell.angle_beta   90.00
_cell.angle_gamma   90.00
#
_symmetry.space_group_name_H-M   'P 1'
#
loop_
_entity.id
_entity.type
_entity.pdbx_description
1 polymer ?
#
loop_
_entity_poly.entity_id
_entity_poly.type
_entity_poly.pdbx_seq_one_letter_code
_entity_poly.pdbx_strand_id
1 'polypeptide(L)'
;MLPFPTFLVLLYISISYVLPLYATSQPERSKRDNPRTIKSRMQKLTIMLISNLFLVPFLHSKLSKLSSTTSHVSFKDAFFGLGIIPGYYAALPDPWQFGQFVKDLTKCVAMLLTLYCGPVLDFVLYHLLNPKSSVLEDFYHEFLNIWSFRNFIFAPITEEIFYTSMLLTTYLNLIPHSQLSYQQLYWQPSLFFGLAHAHHAYEQFQEGSMTTISILLTTCFQILYTTLFGGLTKFVFVRTGGNLWCCVILHALCNIMGFPGPSRLNLHFTVVDKKAGRFSKLVSIWNKCYFALLFVGLISLKDTLQSLVGTPGYRITL
;
A
#
# COMPACT_ATOMS: atom_id res chain seq x y z
N MET A 1 14.76 -12.09 -19.04
CA MET A 1 14.33 -10.72 -19.38
C MET A 1 12.83 -10.74 -19.64
N LEU A 2 12.10 -9.66 -19.33
CA LEU A 2 10.65 -9.63 -19.58
C LEU A 2 10.35 -9.67 -21.08
N PRO A 3 9.33 -10.42 -21.53
CA PRO A 3 8.85 -10.31 -22.91
C PRO A 3 8.46 -8.86 -23.22
N PHE A 4 8.84 -8.37 -24.39
CA PHE A 4 8.61 -6.97 -24.77
C PHE A 4 7.14 -6.54 -24.67
N PRO A 5 6.14 -7.32 -25.13
CA PRO A 5 4.73 -6.96 -24.96
C PRO A 5 4.32 -6.84 -23.49
N THR A 6 4.80 -7.74 -22.64
CA THR A 6 4.54 -7.71 -21.18
C THR A 6 5.12 -6.44 -20.56
N PHE A 7 6.36 -6.09 -20.91
CA PHE A 7 6.98 -4.86 -20.43
C PHE A 7 6.19 -3.60 -20.82
N LEU A 8 5.68 -3.54 -22.07
CA LEU A 8 4.85 -2.41 -22.52
C LEU A 8 3.55 -2.28 -21.71
N VAL A 9 2.89 -3.39 -21.37
CA VAL A 9 1.68 -3.37 -20.53
C VAL A 9 2.00 -2.87 -19.12
N LEU A 10 3.09 -3.35 -18.51
CA LEU A 10 3.52 -2.91 -17.17
C LEU A 10 3.85 -1.41 -17.16
N LEU A 11 4.55 -0.93 -18.19
CA LEU A 11 4.87 0.48 -18.37
C LEU A 11 3.60 1.32 -18.55
N TYR A 12 2.67 0.86 -19.40
CA TYR A 12 1.38 1.50 -19.62
C TYR A 12 0.59 1.66 -18.32
N ILE A 13 0.42 0.57 -17.54
CA ILE A 13 -0.29 0.61 -16.25
C ILE A 13 0.34 1.68 -15.35
N SER A 14 1.67 1.65 -15.21
CA SER A 14 2.41 2.56 -14.33
C SER A 14 2.30 4.02 -14.74
N ILE A 15 2.43 4.33 -16.04
CA ILE A 15 2.31 5.71 -16.55
C ILE A 15 0.86 6.19 -16.46
N SER A 16 -0.11 5.32 -16.78
CA SER A 16 -1.53 5.68 -16.78
C SER A 16 -2.04 6.10 -15.40
N TYR A 17 -1.48 5.57 -14.31
CA TYR A 17 -1.79 6.02 -12.95
C TYR A 17 -1.28 7.44 -12.66
N VAL A 18 -0.05 7.75 -13.08
CA VAL A 18 0.62 9.02 -12.78
C VAL A 18 0.10 10.17 -13.67
N LEU A 19 -0.22 9.88 -14.93
CA LEU A 19 -0.61 10.89 -15.93
C LEU A 19 -1.80 11.80 -15.49
N PRO A 20 -2.91 11.28 -14.94
CA PRO A 20 -4.02 12.09 -14.43
C PRO A 20 -3.64 13.15 -13.38
N LEU A 21 -2.57 12.91 -12.62
CA LEU A 21 -2.09 13.83 -11.57
C LEU A 21 -1.54 15.13 -12.16
N TYR A 22 -0.94 15.04 -13.34
CA TYR A 22 -0.34 16.15 -14.09
C TYR A 22 -1.28 16.81 -15.09
N ALA A 23 -2.30 16.10 -15.57
CA ALA A 23 -3.32 16.66 -16.45
C ALA A 23 -4.18 17.78 -15.78
N THR A 24 -3.88 18.16 -14.55
CA THR A 24 -4.66 19.07 -13.69
C THR A 24 -3.87 20.28 -13.24
N SER A 25 -2.63 20.48 -13.71
CA SER A 25 -1.86 21.68 -13.39
C SER A 25 -2.45 22.89 -14.11
N GLN A 26 -3.46 23.53 -13.50
CA GLN A 26 -3.64 24.96 -13.73
C GLN A 26 -2.34 25.67 -13.32
N PRO A 27 -1.89 26.68 -14.09
CA PRO A 27 -0.60 27.35 -13.89
C PRO A 27 -0.54 28.23 -12.63
N GLU A 28 -1.57 28.21 -11.78
CA GLU A 28 -1.49 28.82 -10.47
C GLU A 28 -0.80 27.86 -9.50
N ARG A 29 0.14 28.40 -8.73
CA ARG A 29 0.88 27.78 -7.61
C ARG A 29 -0.02 27.35 -6.45
N SER A 30 -1.23 26.89 -6.75
CA SER A 30 -2.15 26.23 -5.84
C SER A 30 -1.50 24.93 -5.40
N LYS A 31 -0.93 24.97 -4.19
CA LYS A 31 -0.34 23.83 -3.46
C LYS A 31 -1.09 22.53 -3.73
N ARG A 32 -0.35 21.43 -3.95
CA ARG A 32 -0.85 20.05 -4.14
C ARG A 32 -2.03 19.68 -3.22
N ASP A 33 -2.02 20.22 -2.01
CA ASP A 33 -3.01 19.96 -0.98
C ASP A 33 -4.25 20.88 -1.02
N ASN A 34 -4.48 21.63 -2.10
CA ASN A 34 -5.75 22.33 -2.30
C ASN A 34 -6.90 21.31 -2.50
N PRO A 35 -8.00 21.41 -1.72
CA PRO A 35 -9.16 20.51 -1.86
C PRO A 35 -9.71 20.39 -3.29
N ARG A 36 -9.70 21.48 -4.07
CA ARG A 36 -10.16 21.47 -5.46
C ARG A 36 -9.27 20.61 -6.35
N THR A 37 -7.95 20.75 -6.18
CA THR A 37 -6.94 19.95 -6.88
C THR A 37 -7.06 18.48 -6.50
N ILE A 38 -7.21 18.17 -5.21
CA ILE A 38 -7.41 16.80 -4.73
C ILE A 38 -8.66 16.18 -5.38
N LYS A 39 -9.80 16.87 -5.33
CA LYS A 39 -11.05 16.38 -5.93
C LYS A 39 -10.90 16.13 -7.44
N SER A 40 -10.31 17.06 -8.18
CA SER A 40 -10.12 16.93 -9.62
C SER A 40 -9.17 15.78 -9.98
N ARG A 41 -8.04 15.64 -9.26
CA ARG A 41 -7.11 14.51 -9.44
C ARG A 41 -7.80 13.17 -9.17
N MET A 42 -8.56 13.04 -8.07
CA MET A 42 -9.32 11.82 -7.75
C MET A 42 -10.37 11.49 -8.82
N GLN A 43 -11.09 12.48 -9.35
CA GLN A 43 -12.07 12.27 -10.43
C GLN A 43 -11.41 11.71 -11.70
N LYS A 44 -10.32 12.33 -12.17
CA LYS A 44 -9.61 11.87 -13.37
C LYS A 44 -9.00 10.49 -13.17
N LEU A 45 -8.44 10.23 -11.99
CA LEU A 45 -7.90 8.92 -11.66
C LEU A 45 -9.00 7.86 -11.59
N THR A 46 -10.20 8.20 -11.13
CA THR A 46 -11.36 7.29 -11.16
C THR A 46 -11.75 6.91 -12.59
N ILE A 47 -11.78 7.88 -13.51
CA ILE A 47 -12.06 7.63 -14.94
C ILE A 47 -10.99 6.70 -15.53
N MET A 48 -9.71 6.97 -15.23
CA MET A 48 -8.59 6.14 -15.68
C MET A 48 -8.67 4.72 -15.10
N LEU A 49 -9.01 4.59 -13.81
CA LEU A 49 -9.22 3.31 -13.15
C LEU A 49 -10.32 2.51 -13.86
N ILE A 50 -11.50 3.08 -14.06
CA ILE A 50 -12.62 2.40 -14.74
C ILE A 50 -12.21 1.93 -16.14
N SER A 51 -11.48 2.78 -16.87
CA SER A 51 -10.96 2.44 -18.20
C SER A 51 -9.99 1.26 -18.15
N ASN A 52 -9.07 1.25 -17.18
CA ASN A 52 -8.07 0.19 -17.00
C ASN A 52 -8.64 -1.12 -16.46
N LEU A 53 -9.73 -1.08 -15.67
CA LEU A 53 -10.46 -2.27 -15.25
C LEU A 53 -11.01 -3.06 -16.46
N PHE A 54 -11.24 -2.40 -17.59
CA PHE A 54 -11.56 -3.07 -18.85
C PHE A 54 -10.32 -3.33 -19.70
N LEU A 55 -9.48 -2.32 -19.93
CA LEU A 55 -8.40 -2.40 -20.91
C LEU A 55 -7.31 -3.40 -20.51
N VAL A 56 -6.95 -3.49 -19.23
CA VAL A 56 -5.88 -4.40 -18.78
C VAL A 56 -6.29 -5.87 -18.97
N PRO A 57 -7.45 -6.34 -18.49
CA PRO A 57 -7.93 -7.69 -18.80
C PRO A 57 -8.11 -7.96 -20.29
N PHE A 58 -8.54 -6.96 -21.07
CA PHE A 58 -8.63 -7.08 -22.53
C PHE A 58 -7.26 -7.30 -23.18
N LEU A 59 -6.24 -6.53 -22.78
CA LEU A 59 -4.86 -6.71 -23.25
C LEU A 59 -4.31 -8.08 -22.83
N HIS A 60 -4.60 -8.54 -21.61
CA HIS A 60 -4.21 -9.89 -21.16
C HIS A 60 -4.81 -10.97 -22.05
N SER A 61 -6.10 -10.88 -22.37
CA SER A 61 -6.78 -11.86 -23.20
C SER A 61 -6.28 -11.87 -24.65
N LYS A 62 -5.98 -10.70 -25.22
CA LYS A 62 -5.42 -10.61 -26.57
C LYS A 62 -3.97 -11.11 -26.59
N LEU A 63 -3.10 -10.60 -25.73
CA LEU A 63 -1.68 -10.93 -25.76
C LEU A 63 -1.40 -12.38 -25.37
N SER A 64 -2.14 -12.97 -24.42
CA SER A 64 -2.00 -14.40 -24.10
C SER A 64 -2.40 -15.30 -25.28
N LYS A 65 -3.34 -14.87 -26.13
CA LYS A 65 -3.71 -15.59 -27.37
C LYS A 65 -2.61 -15.55 -28.43
N LEU A 66 -1.87 -14.46 -28.52
CA LEU A 66 -0.77 -14.31 -29.49
C LEU A 66 0.50 -15.05 -29.06
N SER A 67 0.66 -15.29 -27.77
CA SER A 67 1.81 -15.99 -27.22
C SER A 67 1.70 -17.50 -27.43
N SER A 68 2.75 -18.11 -27.97
CA SER A 68 2.82 -19.57 -28.19
C SER A 68 3.20 -20.36 -26.93
N THR A 69 3.60 -19.69 -25.85
CA THR A 69 4.17 -20.31 -24.65
C THR A 69 3.29 -20.17 -23.41
N THR A 70 2.27 -19.31 -23.44
CA THR A 70 1.36 -19.07 -22.32
C THR A 70 -0.02 -19.63 -22.63
N SER A 71 -0.68 -20.21 -21.62
CA SER A 71 -2.07 -20.59 -21.73
C SER A 71 -2.96 -19.39 -22.06
N HIS A 72 -3.92 -19.60 -22.95
CA HIS A 72 -4.89 -18.57 -23.30
C HIS A 72 -5.75 -18.20 -22.08
N VAL A 73 -5.78 -16.92 -21.74
CA VAL A 73 -6.61 -16.39 -20.64
C VAL A 73 -7.81 -15.66 -21.23
N SER A 74 -9.02 -16.01 -20.79
CA SER A 74 -10.21 -15.28 -21.22
C SER A 74 -10.28 -13.89 -20.55
N PHE A 75 -11.01 -12.95 -21.13
CA PHE A 75 -11.26 -11.64 -20.49
C PHE A 75 -11.84 -11.81 -19.08
N LYS A 76 -12.77 -12.76 -18.91
CA LYS A 76 -13.41 -13.05 -17.64
C LYS A 76 -12.37 -13.48 -16.60
N ASP A 77 -11.52 -14.44 -16.95
CA ASP A 77 -10.51 -14.95 -16.02
C ASP A 77 -9.47 -13.88 -15.67
N ALA A 78 -9.07 -13.06 -16.65
CA ALA A 78 -8.17 -11.94 -16.42
C ALA A 78 -8.80 -10.87 -15.49
N PHE A 79 -10.09 -10.55 -15.66
CA PHE A 79 -10.81 -9.59 -14.82
C PHE A 79 -11.01 -10.11 -13.40
N PHE A 80 -11.47 -11.34 -13.24
CA PHE A 80 -11.64 -11.95 -11.91
C PHE A 80 -10.30 -12.21 -11.22
N GLY A 81 -9.23 -12.47 -11.98
CA GLY A 81 -7.86 -12.60 -11.48
C GLY A 81 -7.31 -11.32 -10.84
N LEU A 82 -7.92 -10.15 -11.09
CA LEU A 82 -7.56 -8.90 -10.42
C LEU A 82 -7.83 -8.95 -8.89
N GLY A 83 -8.62 -9.90 -8.39
CA GLY A 83 -8.81 -10.07 -6.95
C GLY A 83 -9.70 -9.00 -6.30
N ILE A 84 -10.42 -8.22 -7.11
CA ILE A 84 -11.25 -7.08 -6.66
C ILE A 84 -12.55 -7.58 -6.00
N ILE A 85 -13.10 -8.71 -6.47
CA ILE A 85 -14.39 -9.22 -6.01
C ILE A 85 -14.22 -9.91 -4.64
N PRO A 86 -14.81 -9.39 -3.55
CA PRO A 86 -14.68 -9.98 -2.23
C PRO A 86 -15.16 -11.44 -2.20
N GLY A 87 -14.35 -12.32 -1.62
CA GLY A 87 -14.68 -13.74 -1.50
C GLY A 87 -14.51 -14.57 -2.78
N TYR A 88 -14.15 -13.97 -3.91
CA TYR A 88 -13.84 -14.71 -5.14
C TYR A 88 -12.33 -14.92 -5.31
N TYR A 89 -11.90 -16.17 -5.43
CA TYR A 89 -10.52 -16.58 -5.58
C TYR A 89 -10.30 -17.28 -6.92
N ALA A 90 -9.80 -16.55 -7.91
CA ALA A 90 -9.64 -17.06 -9.28
C ALA A 90 -8.66 -18.25 -9.39
N ALA A 91 -7.74 -18.37 -8.44
CA ALA A 91 -6.73 -19.43 -8.42
C ALA A 91 -7.25 -20.78 -7.85
N LEU A 92 -8.48 -20.83 -7.33
CA LEU A 92 -9.01 -22.01 -6.62
C LEU A 92 -10.07 -22.76 -7.44
N PRO A 93 -10.18 -24.10 -7.28
CA PRO A 93 -11.24 -24.89 -7.93
C PRO A 93 -12.65 -24.48 -7.50
N ASP A 94 -12.84 -24.19 -6.21
CA ASP A 94 -14.07 -23.58 -5.66
C ASP A 94 -13.78 -22.11 -5.33
N PRO A 95 -14.17 -21.17 -6.22
CA PRO A 95 -13.71 -19.80 -6.14
C PRO A 95 -14.42 -18.98 -5.06
N TRP A 96 -15.63 -19.36 -4.60
CA TRP A 96 -16.40 -18.56 -3.65
C TRP A 96 -16.12 -18.97 -2.20
N GLN A 97 -15.17 -18.29 -1.57
CA GLN A 97 -14.67 -18.60 -0.22
C GLN A 97 -14.78 -17.40 0.72
N PHE A 98 -16.00 -16.90 0.96
CA PHE A 98 -16.19 -15.71 1.82
C PHE A 98 -15.68 -15.90 3.26
N GLY A 99 -15.84 -17.11 3.82
CA GLY A 99 -15.30 -17.42 5.15
C GLY A 99 -13.77 -17.32 5.19
N GLN A 100 -13.09 -17.70 4.12
CA GLN A 100 -11.64 -17.56 4.01
C GLN A 100 -11.22 -16.10 3.81
N PHE A 101 -12.00 -15.34 3.03
CA PHE A 101 -11.79 -13.90 2.83
C PHE A 101 -11.73 -13.13 4.15
N VAL A 102 -12.71 -13.34 5.03
CA VAL A 102 -12.73 -12.68 6.35
C VAL A 102 -11.54 -13.13 7.20
N LYS A 103 -11.18 -14.42 7.18
CA LYS A 103 -10.01 -14.95 7.92
C LYS A 103 -8.69 -14.31 7.45
N ASP A 104 -8.50 -14.17 6.14
CA ASP A 104 -7.29 -13.55 5.59
C ASP A 104 -7.20 -12.07 6.00
N LEU A 105 -8.32 -11.35 6.00
CA LEU A 105 -8.38 -9.96 6.48
C LEU A 105 -8.01 -9.86 7.97
N THR A 106 -8.61 -10.70 8.83
CA THR A 106 -8.31 -10.69 10.27
C THR A 106 -6.83 -10.99 10.52
N LYS A 107 -6.27 -11.99 9.83
CA LYS A 107 -4.84 -12.31 9.93
C LYS A 107 -3.94 -11.17 9.47
N CYS A 108 -4.32 -10.48 8.39
CA CYS A 108 -3.59 -9.31 7.89
C CYS A 108 -3.59 -8.15 8.89
N VAL A 109 -4.73 -7.88 9.52
CA VAL A 109 -4.82 -6.88 10.60
C VAL A 109 -3.98 -7.30 11.80
N ALA A 110 -4.05 -8.56 12.22
CA ALA A 110 -3.23 -9.08 13.33
C ALA A 110 -1.72 -8.95 13.06
N MET A 111 -1.28 -9.25 11.83
CA MET A 111 0.11 -9.05 11.41
C MET A 111 0.54 -7.58 11.56
N LEU A 112 -0.31 -6.65 11.16
CA LEU A 112 -0.02 -5.22 11.29
C LEU A 112 -0.02 -4.73 12.74
N LEU A 113 -0.94 -5.22 13.57
CA LEU A 113 -0.93 -4.91 15.00
C LEU A 113 0.35 -5.41 15.68
N THR A 114 0.88 -6.55 15.23
CA THR A 114 2.20 -7.05 15.67
C THR A 114 3.33 -6.14 15.23
N LEU A 115 3.35 -5.72 13.96
CA LEU A 115 4.37 -4.80 13.43
C LEU A 115 4.34 -3.44 14.15
N TYR A 116 3.15 -2.88 14.37
CA TYR A 116 2.92 -1.58 14.96
C TYR A 116 2.61 -1.65 16.47
N CYS A 117 3.06 -2.70 17.17
CA CYS A 117 2.76 -2.88 18.59
C CYS A 117 3.23 -1.70 19.45
N GLY A 118 4.38 -1.10 19.13
CA GLY A 118 4.88 0.13 19.77
C GLY A 118 3.93 1.32 19.62
N PRO A 119 3.64 1.78 18.39
CA PRO A 119 2.68 2.86 18.14
C PRO A 119 1.27 2.60 18.69
N VAL A 120 0.77 1.37 18.60
CA VAL A 120 -0.54 1.01 19.16
C VAL A 120 -0.53 1.16 20.69
N LEU A 121 0.49 0.64 21.37
CA LEU A 121 0.61 0.77 22.83
C LEU A 121 0.83 2.22 23.25
N ASP A 122 1.60 2.99 22.49
CA ASP A 122 1.82 4.42 22.74
C ASP A 122 0.52 5.22 22.64
N PHE A 123 -0.29 4.94 21.61
CA PHE A 123 -1.61 5.54 21.43
C PHE A 123 -2.56 5.21 22.59
N VAL A 124 -2.59 3.95 23.02
CA VAL A 124 -3.42 3.52 24.16
C VAL A 124 -2.98 4.21 25.44
N LEU A 125 -1.68 4.22 25.75
CA LEU A 125 -1.15 4.87 26.94
C LEU A 125 -1.38 6.39 26.93
N TYR A 126 -1.26 7.04 25.77
CA TYR A 126 -1.58 8.45 25.61
C TYR A 126 -3.01 8.75 26.08
N HIS A 127 -3.98 7.96 25.62
CA HIS A 127 -5.39 8.17 25.97
C HIS A 127 -5.71 7.81 27.42
N LEU A 128 -5.06 6.78 27.96
CA LEU A 128 -5.25 6.39 29.38
C LEU A 128 -4.67 7.43 30.34
N LEU A 129 -3.54 8.05 30.00
CA LEU A 129 -2.81 8.97 30.87
C LEU A 129 -3.16 10.45 30.64
N ASN A 130 -3.85 10.78 29.55
CA ASN A 130 -4.35 12.12 29.27
C ASN A 130 -5.89 12.15 29.31
N PRO A 131 -6.52 12.43 30.47
CA PRO A 131 -7.97 12.47 30.62
C PRO A 131 -8.68 13.51 29.73
N LYS A 132 -7.94 14.48 29.18
CA LYS A 132 -8.47 15.49 28.26
C LYS A 132 -8.51 15.01 26.81
N SER A 133 -7.87 13.90 26.50
CA SER A 133 -7.90 13.31 25.16
C SER A 133 -9.20 12.55 24.93
N SER A 134 -9.68 12.55 23.69
CA SER A 134 -10.88 11.83 23.28
C SER A 134 -10.58 11.10 21.98
N VAL A 135 -10.66 9.77 22.01
CA VAL A 135 -10.45 8.92 20.82
C VAL A 135 -11.44 9.28 19.71
N LEU A 136 -12.69 9.59 20.08
CA LEU A 136 -13.72 9.98 19.12
C LEU A 136 -13.38 11.32 18.46
N GLU A 137 -12.92 12.30 19.23
CA GLU A 137 -12.57 13.62 18.70
C GLU A 137 -11.35 13.56 17.79
N ASP A 138 -10.29 12.84 18.21
CA ASP A 138 -9.13 12.53 17.37
C ASP A 138 -9.59 11.87 16.06
N PHE A 139 -10.48 10.88 16.13
CA PHE A 139 -11.02 10.22 14.94
C PHE A 139 -11.80 11.17 14.03
N TYR A 140 -12.68 12.01 14.58
CA TYR A 140 -13.45 12.97 13.79
C TYR A 140 -12.54 13.95 13.03
N HIS A 141 -11.56 14.54 13.72
CA HIS A 141 -10.63 15.48 13.12
C HIS A 141 -9.71 14.82 12.09
N GLU A 142 -9.25 13.61 12.39
CA GLU A 142 -8.28 12.92 11.56
C GLU A 142 -8.92 12.19 10.37
N PHE A 143 -10.20 11.78 10.41
CA PHE A 143 -10.81 10.99 9.35
C PHE A 143 -11.89 11.71 8.53
N LEU A 144 -12.55 12.75 9.04
CA LEU A 144 -13.63 13.44 8.31
C LEU A 144 -13.15 14.64 7.48
N ASN A 145 -12.10 14.44 6.68
CA ASN A 145 -11.62 15.46 5.76
C ASN A 145 -11.15 14.85 4.43
N ILE A 146 -11.06 15.68 3.39
CA ILE A 146 -10.72 15.22 2.03
C ILE A 146 -9.30 14.68 1.91
N TRP A 147 -8.36 15.18 2.72
CA TRP A 147 -6.97 14.71 2.73
C TRP A 147 -6.87 13.31 3.30
N SER A 148 -7.57 13.04 4.39
CA SER A 148 -7.61 11.73 5.04
C SER A 148 -8.39 10.72 4.22
N PHE A 149 -9.52 11.11 3.61
CA PHE A 149 -10.20 10.26 2.63
C PHE A 149 -9.26 9.86 1.48
N ARG A 150 -8.52 10.84 0.92
CA ARG A 150 -7.50 10.59 -0.10
C ARG A 150 -6.44 9.60 0.41
N ASN A 151 -5.85 9.85 1.57
CA ASN A 151 -4.68 9.11 2.07
C ASN A 151 -5.01 7.70 2.59
N PHE A 152 -6.17 7.52 3.23
CA PHE A 152 -6.49 6.29 3.96
C PHE A 152 -7.47 5.39 3.23
N ILE A 153 -8.18 5.89 2.22
CA ILE A 153 -9.18 5.11 1.48
C ILE A 153 -8.86 5.13 -0.02
N PHE A 154 -8.91 6.31 -0.64
CA PHE A 154 -8.83 6.41 -2.09
C PHE A 154 -7.48 5.95 -2.64
N ALA A 155 -6.37 6.51 -2.15
CA ALA A 155 -5.03 6.15 -2.61
C ALA A 155 -4.71 4.67 -2.35
N PRO A 156 -4.91 4.10 -1.15
CA PRO A 156 -4.74 2.66 -0.93
C PRO A 156 -5.51 1.78 -1.92
N ILE A 157 -6.79 2.08 -2.17
CA ILE A 157 -7.59 1.31 -3.12
C ILE A 157 -7.02 1.42 -4.54
N THR A 158 -6.78 2.66 -5.02
CA THR A 158 -6.36 2.87 -6.40
C THR A 158 -4.94 2.37 -6.65
N GLU A 159 -4.03 2.57 -5.70
CA GLU A 159 -2.64 2.13 -5.83
C GLU A 159 -2.53 0.60 -5.80
N GLU A 160 -3.24 -0.08 -4.91
CA GLU A 160 -3.21 -1.55 -4.87
C GLU A 160 -3.86 -2.17 -6.11
N ILE A 161 -4.92 -1.57 -6.67
CA ILE A 161 -5.49 -2.04 -7.95
C ILE A 161 -4.45 -1.95 -9.08
N PHE A 162 -3.73 -0.82 -9.21
CA PHE A 162 -2.77 -0.65 -10.30
C PHE A 162 -1.47 -1.42 -10.04
N TYR A 163 -0.82 -1.16 -8.91
CA TYR A 163 0.57 -1.57 -8.67
C TYR A 163 0.73 -2.91 -7.96
N THR A 164 -0.34 -3.46 -7.41
CA THR A 164 -0.37 -4.84 -6.91
C THR A 164 -1.16 -5.71 -7.86
N SER A 165 -2.45 -5.46 -8.04
CA SER A 165 -3.32 -6.34 -8.83
C SER A 165 -2.97 -6.35 -10.33
N MET A 166 -3.08 -5.22 -11.04
CA MET A 166 -2.87 -5.18 -12.49
C MET A 166 -1.43 -5.55 -12.88
N LEU A 167 -0.43 -5.04 -12.16
CA LEU A 167 0.96 -5.43 -12.43
C LEU A 167 1.19 -6.93 -12.19
N LEU A 168 0.78 -7.48 -11.05
CA LEU A 168 1.08 -8.88 -10.73
C LEU A 168 0.31 -9.86 -11.63
N THR A 169 -0.94 -9.56 -11.94
CA THR A 169 -1.73 -10.36 -12.90
C THR A 169 -1.15 -10.28 -14.31
N THR A 170 -0.54 -9.15 -14.70
CA THR A 170 0.21 -9.06 -15.97
C THR A 170 1.36 -10.05 -16.01
N TYR A 171 2.11 -10.22 -14.92
CA TYR A 171 3.14 -11.27 -14.83
C TYR A 171 2.51 -12.67 -14.91
N LEU A 172 1.47 -12.94 -14.11
CA LEU A 172 0.84 -14.26 -14.03
C LEU A 172 0.16 -14.71 -15.32
N ASN A 173 -0.38 -13.76 -16.10
CA ASN A 173 -1.17 -14.06 -17.30
C ASN A 173 -0.33 -14.03 -18.59
N LEU A 174 0.77 -13.27 -18.62
CA LEU A 174 1.57 -13.05 -19.83
C LEU A 174 2.98 -13.68 -19.78
N ILE A 175 3.34 -14.33 -18.69
CA ILE A 175 4.61 -15.06 -18.56
C ILE A 175 4.28 -16.51 -18.16
N PRO A 176 4.87 -17.52 -18.83
CA PRO A 176 4.66 -18.91 -18.45
C PRO A 176 5.08 -19.14 -17.00
N HIS A 177 4.26 -19.83 -16.21
CA HIS A 177 4.54 -20.03 -14.78
C HIS A 177 5.85 -20.79 -14.55
N SER A 178 6.22 -21.69 -15.45
CA SER A 178 7.51 -22.39 -15.45
C SER A 178 8.74 -21.47 -15.59
N GLN A 179 8.55 -20.23 -16.01
CA GLN A 179 9.60 -19.20 -16.15
C GLN A 179 9.53 -18.13 -15.05
N LEU A 180 8.55 -18.23 -14.15
CA LEU A 180 8.38 -17.31 -13.03
C LEU A 180 8.97 -17.89 -11.76
N SER A 181 9.50 -17.00 -10.94
CA SER A 181 9.84 -17.27 -9.55
C SER A 181 9.09 -16.32 -8.63
N TYR A 182 8.84 -16.76 -7.39
CA TYR A 182 8.21 -15.89 -6.39
C TYR A 182 9.02 -14.62 -6.12
N GLN A 183 10.35 -14.69 -6.16
CA GLN A 183 11.20 -13.50 -6.00
C GLN A 183 10.96 -12.47 -7.12
N GLN A 184 10.80 -12.92 -8.37
CA GLN A 184 10.46 -12.02 -9.48
C GLN A 184 9.09 -11.39 -9.28
N LEU A 185 8.08 -12.18 -8.87
CA LEU A 185 6.74 -11.68 -8.59
C LEU A 185 6.69 -10.66 -7.46
N TYR A 186 7.52 -10.82 -6.42
CA TYR A 186 7.52 -9.90 -5.29
C TYR A 186 8.27 -8.60 -5.60
N TRP A 187 9.40 -8.67 -6.29
CA TRP A 187 10.30 -7.51 -6.39
C TRP A 187 10.20 -6.76 -7.71
N GLN A 188 10.06 -7.43 -8.86
CA GLN A 188 10.09 -6.71 -10.13
C GLN A 188 8.88 -5.77 -10.33
N PRO A 189 7.62 -6.20 -10.12
CA PRO A 189 6.51 -5.25 -10.22
C PRO A 189 6.52 -4.21 -9.09
N SER A 190 7.20 -4.47 -7.97
CA SER A 190 7.38 -3.48 -6.90
C SER A 190 8.32 -2.34 -7.27
N LEU A 191 9.28 -2.58 -8.16
CA LEU A 191 10.12 -1.51 -8.71
C LEU A 191 9.29 -0.49 -9.51
N PHE A 192 8.27 -0.93 -10.25
CA PHE A 192 7.38 -0.01 -10.96
C PHE A 192 6.59 0.89 -9.98
N PHE A 193 6.14 0.32 -8.85
CA PHE A 193 5.50 1.10 -7.79
C PHE A 193 6.46 2.11 -7.15
N GLY A 194 7.69 1.66 -6.85
CA GLY A 194 8.74 2.53 -6.34
C GLY A 194 9.03 3.71 -7.28
N LEU A 195 9.34 3.40 -8.54
CA LEU A 195 9.67 4.38 -9.56
C LEU A 195 8.54 5.36 -9.86
N ALA A 196 7.28 4.93 -9.70
CA ALA A 196 6.14 5.84 -9.85
C ALA A 196 6.25 7.06 -8.93
N HIS A 197 6.86 6.93 -7.74
CA HIS A 197 7.05 8.02 -6.78
C HIS A 197 8.16 9.00 -7.15
N ALA A 198 8.98 8.71 -8.17
CA ALA A 198 9.98 9.65 -8.67
C ALA A 198 9.35 10.97 -9.15
N HIS A 199 8.07 10.96 -9.51
CA HIS A 199 7.31 12.14 -9.91
C HIS A 199 7.24 13.21 -8.80
N HIS A 200 7.36 12.83 -7.52
CA HIS A 200 7.40 13.77 -6.41
C HIS A 200 8.65 14.65 -6.41
N ALA A 201 9.78 14.17 -6.97
CA ALA A 201 10.97 15.01 -7.13
C ALA A 201 10.66 16.25 -7.97
N TYR A 202 9.86 16.09 -9.02
CA TYR A 202 9.41 17.20 -9.84
C TYR A 202 8.48 18.13 -9.06
N GLU A 203 7.51 17.60 -8.30
CA GLU A 203 6.63 18.43 -7.47
C GLU A 203 7.44 19.26 -6.44
N GLN A 204 8.35 18.63 -5.71
CA GLN A 204 9.20 19.30 -4.72
C GLN A 204 10.14 20.34 -5.35
N PHE A 205 10.66 20.05 -6.55
CA PHE A 205 11.46 21.01 -7.30
C PHE A 205 10.66 22.25 -7.70
N GLN A 206 9.40 22.07 -8.13
CA GLN A 206 8.50 23.20 -8.46
C GLN A 206 8.07 23.99 -7.22
N GLU A 207 7.94 23.35 -6.06
CA GLU A 207 7.63 24.03 -4.80
C GLU A 207 8.76 24.95 -4.32
N GLY A 208 10.02 24.64 -4.65
CA GLY A 208 11.17 25.49 -4.37
C GLY A 208 11.54 25.64 -2.87
N SER A 209 10.96 24.80 -2.00
CA SER A 209 11.15 24.84 -0.54
C SER A 209 12.34 24.00 -0.04
N MET A 210 12.93 23.17 -0.90
CA MET A 210 13.96 22.19 -0.56
C MET A 210 15.18 22.33 -1.48
N THR A 211 16.37 22.02 -0.95
CA THR A 211 17.60 21.96 -1.77
C THR A 211 17.56 20.73 -2.69
N THR A 212 18.26 20.80 -3.84
CA THR A 212 18.34 19.67 -4.79
C THR A 212 18.81 18.37 -4.14
N ILE A 213 19.77 18.45 -3.21
CA ILE A 213 20.26 17.29 -2.46
C ILE A 213 19.15 16.70 -1.57
N SER A 214 18.36 17.55 -0.90
CA SER A 214 17.25 17.10 -0.06
C SER A 214 16.14 16.44 -0.89
N ILE A 215 15.81 17.01 -2.06
CA ILE A 215 14.86 16.42 -3.02
C ILE A 215 15.33 15.04 -3.46
N LEU A 216 16.61 14.91 -3.83
CA LEU A 216 17.19 13.63 -4.25
C LEU A 216 17.12 12.59 -3.13
N LEU A 217 17.57 12.93 -1.92
CA LEU A 217 17.59 12.01 -0.79
C LEU A 217 16.17 11.55 -0.39
N THR A 218 15.22 12.48 -0.32
CA THR A 218 13.83 12.15 0.03
C THR A 218 13.16 11.31 -1.05
N THR A 219 13.39 11.61 -2.33
CA THR A 219 12.89 10.80 -3.45
C THR A 219 13.51 9.40 -3.44
N CYS A 220 14.83 9.27 -3.26
CA CYS A 220 15.49 7.97 -3.18
C CYS A 220 14.96 7.12 -2.01
N PHE A 221 14.79 7.74 -0.84
CA PHE A 221 14.19 7.06 0.31
C PHE A 221 12.75 6.62 0.00
N GLN A 222 11.95 7.49 -0.61
CA GLN A 222 10.57 7.16 -0.97
C GLN A 222 10.50 6.01 -1.97
N ILE A 223 11.33 6.01 -3.02
CA ILE A 223 11.41 4.90 -4.00
C ILE A 223 11.78 3.59 -3.29
N LEU A 224 12.80 3.61 -2.43
CA LEU A 224 13.23 2.42 -1.68
C LEU A 224 12.12 1.90 -0.77
N TYR A 225 11.54 2.78 0.05
CA TYR A 225 10.51 2.44 1.02
C TYR A 225 9.26 1.87 0.34
N THR A 226 8.79 2.53 -0.72
CA THR A 226 7.60 2.09 -1.47
C THR A 226 7.88 0.80 -2.25
N THR A 227 9.11 0.57 -2.75
CA THR A 227 9.49 -0.73 -3.33
C THR A 227 9.42 -1.85 -2.28
N LEU A 228 9.94 -1.63 -1.07
CA LEU A 228 9.88 -2.61 0.02
C LEU A 228 8.44 -2.91 0.42
N PHE A 229 7.62 -1.86 0.58
CA PHE A 229 6.20 -1.98 0.86
C PHE A 229 5.46 -2.75 -0.24
N GLY A 230 5.72 -2.43 -1.52
CA GLY A 230 5.14 -3.14 -2.65
C GLY A 230 5.52 -4.62 -2.68
N GLY A 231 6.71 -4.98 -2.20
CA GLY A 231 7.12 -6.37 -2.04
C GLY A 231 6.28 -7.11 -1.00
N LEU A 232 5.98 -6.45 0.12
CA LEU A 232 5.10 -6.97 1.16
C LEU A 232 3.66 -7.15 0.65
N THR A 233 3.09 -6.17 -0.06
CA THR A 233 1.71 -6.30 -0.58
C THR A 233 1.59 -7.41 -1.62
N LYS A 234 2.59 -7.60 -2.49
CA LYS A 234 2.61 -8.72 -3.46
C LYS A 234 2.83 -10.07 -2.80
N PHE A 235 3.66 -10.12 -1.76
CA PHE A 235 3.76 -11.31 -0.92
C PHE A 235 2.38 -11.67 -0.34
N VAL A 236 1.68 -10.70 0.27
CA VAL A 236 0.33 -10.90 0.82
C VAL A 236 -0.65 -11.35 -0.26
N PHE A 237 -0.69 -10.69 -1.41
CA PHE A 237 -1.58 -11.04 -2.52
C PHE A 237 -1.38 -12.49 -2.97
N VAL A 238 -0.13 -12.90 -3.22
CA VAL A 238 0.19 -14.28 -3.65
C VAL A 238 -0.15 -15.31 -2.56
N ARG A 239 0.17 -15.00 -1.30
CA ARG A 239 -0.06 -15.91 -0.17
C ARG A 239 -1.54 -16.09 0.17
N THR A 240 -2.36 -15.09 -0.11
CA THR A 240 -3.81 -15.10 0.10
C THR A 240 -4.58 -15.46 -1.18
N GLY A 241 -3.94 -16.02 -2.21
CA GLY A 241 -4.67 -16.51 -3.39
C GLY A 241 -5.30 -15.42 -4.27
N GLY A 242 -4.78 -14.19 -4.16
CA GLY A 242 -5.29 -13.03 -4.90
C GLY A 242 -6.28 -12.17 -4.14
N ASN A 243 -6.34 -12.23 -2.81
CA ASN A 243 -7.19 -11.34 -2.03
C ASN A 243 -6.61 -9.91 -1.99
N LEU A 244 -7.07 -9.05 -2.90
CA LEU A 244 -6.61 -7.65 -2.99
C LEU A 244 -6.95 -6.82 -1.75
N TRP A 245 -8.05 -7.14 -1.07
CA TRP A 245 -8.51 -6.38 0.09
C TRP A 245 -7.57 -6.52 1.29
N CYS A 246 -6.85 -7.64 1.41
CA CYS A 246 -5.75 -7.75 2.36
C CYS A 246 -4.68 -6.68 2.10
N CYS A 247 -4.29 -6.47 0.83
CA CYS A 247 -3.31 -5.46 0.44
C CYS A 247 -3.83 -4.03 0.67
N VAL A 248 -5.10 -3.76 0.31
CA VAL A 248 -5.74 -2.45 0.54
C VAL A 248 -5.80 -2.10 2.02
N ILE A 249 -6.24 -3.03 2.87
CA ILE A 249 -6.30 -2.80 4.32
C ILE A 249 -4.88 -2.66 4.89
N LEU A 250 -3.94 -3.47 4.39
CA LEU A 250 -2.54 -3.35 4.79
C LEU A 250 -2.02 -1.93 4.52
N HIS A 251 -2.22 -1.45 3.29
CA HIS A 251 -1.82 -0.12 2.86
C HIS A 251 -2.52 0.98 3.67
N ALA A 252 -3.84 0.93 3.80
CA ALA A 252 -4.60 1.91 4.56
C ALA A 252 -4.09 2.02 6.02
N LEU A 253 -3.87 0.90 6.69
CA LEU A 253 -3.36 0.87 8.06
C LEU A 253 -1.92 1.35 8.17
N CYS A 254 -1.05 1.01 7.21
CA CYS A 254 0.30 1.58 7.14
C CYS A 254 0.27 3.10 6.94
N ASN A 255 -0.65 3.63 6.12
CA ASN A 255 -0.79 5.07 5.92
C ASN A 255 -1.31 5.76 7.19
N ILE A 256 -2.23 5.13 7.93
CA ILE A 256 -2.71 5.64 9.23
C ILE A 256 -1.58 5.67 10.26
N MET A 257 -0.81 4.58 10.38
CA MET A 257 0.28 4.48 11.36
C MET A 257 1.50 5.33 10.99
N GLY A 258 1.73 5.53 9.70
CA GLY A 258 2.87 6.26 9.17
C GLY A 258 4.22 5.58 9.43
N PHE A 259 5.29 6.32 9.13
CA PHE A 259 6.64 5.94 9.53
C PHE A 259 6.83 6.27 11.02
N PRO A 260 7.34 5.35 11.85
CA PRO A 260 7.40 5.57 13.29
C PRO A 260 8.30 6.75 13.65
N GLY A 261 7.71 7.76 14.30
CA GLY A 261 8.40 8.91 14.89
C GLY A 261 8.61 8.73 16.41
N PRO A 262 8.99 9.80 17.13
CA PRO A 262 9.04 9.80 18.60
C PRO A 262 7.68 9.47 19.22
N SER A 263 7.68 8.91 20.44
CA SER A 263 6.47 8.60 21.21
C SER A 263 5.58 9.85 21.40
N ARG A 264 4.30 9.76 21.03
CA ARG A 264 3.28 10.80 21.21
C ARG A 264 3.07 11.08 22.69
N LEU A 265 2.99 10.03 23.51
CA LEU A 265 2.89 10.14 24.96
C LEU A 265 4.07 10.94 25.54
N ASN A 266 5.30 10.58 25.11
CA ASN A 266 6.49 11.25 25.59
C ASN A 266 6.52 12.71 25.20
N LEU A 267 6.28 13.02 23.93
CA LEU A 267 6.28 14.38 23.42
C LEU A 267 5.24 15.24 24.16
N HIS A 268 4.03 14.71 24.38
CA HIS A 268 2.99 15.46 25.06
C HIS A 268 3.38 15.86 26.49
N PHE A 269 3.84 14.92 27.31
CA PHE A 269 4.12 15.20 28.73
C PHE A 269 5.49 15.82 29.02
N THR A 270 6.37 15.92 28.01
CA THR A 270 7.68 16.58 28.12
C THR A 270 7.74 17.93 27.42
N VAL A 271 6.85 18.18 26.44
CA VAL A 271 6.84 19.42 25.65
C VAL A 271 5.55 20.22 25.85
N VAL A 272 4.38 19.57 25.76
CA VAL A 272 3.05 20.24 25.73
C VAL A 272 2.51 20.47 27.14
N ASP A 273 2.22 19.39 27.87
CA ASP A 273 1.78 19.44 29.28
C ASP A 273 2.93 18.94 30.16
N LYS A 274 3.94 19.81 30.33
CA LYS A 274 5.18 19.48 31.04
C LYS A 274 4.87 19.02 32.47
N LYS A 275 5.00 17.71 32.69
CA LYS A 275 4.99 17.13 34.04
C LYS A 275 6.41 17.06 34.58
N ALA A 276 6.57 17.22 35.88
CA ALA A 276 7.85 17.14 36.57
C ALA A 276 7.93 15.89 37.48
N GLY A 277 9.14 15.63 38.00
CA GLY A 277 9.35 14.60 39.02
C GLY A 277 9.27 13.17 38.47
N ARG A 278 8.67 12.26 39.26
CA ARG A 278 8.64 10.82 38.96
C ARG A 278 7.91 10.49 37.66
N PHE A 279 6.81 11.20 37.37
CA PHE A 279 6.02 10.95 36.16
C PHE A 279 6.81 11.23 34.88
N SER A 280 7.54 12.35 34.82
CA SER A 280 8.43 12.67 33.67
C SER A 280 9.50 11.60 33.45
N LYS A 281 10.10 11.08 34.54
CA LYS A 281 11.06 9.97 34.46
C LYS A 281 10.42 8.70 33.87
N LEU A 282 9.21 8.33 34.30
CA LEU A 282 8.48 7.18 33.76
C LEU A 282 8.16 7.35 32.27
N VAL A 283 7.71 8.53 31.87
CA VAL A 283 7.42 8.84 30.45
C VAL A 283 8.70 8.84 29.60
N SER A 284 9.84 9.25 30.15
CA SER A 284 11.15 9.15 29.48
C SER A 284 11.62 7.71 29.34
N ILE A 285 11.39 6.87 30.35
CA ILE A 285 11.65 5.43 30.28
C ILE A 285 10.76 4.80 29.20
N TRP A 286 9.48 5.15 29.17
CA TRP A 286 8.55 4.69 28.14
C TRP A 286 9.05 5.00 26.73
N ASN A 287 9.60 6.19 26.47
CA ASN A 287 10.14 6.50 25.15
C ASN A 287 11.23 5.50 24.70
N LYS A 288 12.09 5.06 25.62
CA LYS A 288 13.09 4.01 25.33
C LYS A 288 12.42 2.67 25.06
N CYS A 289 11.43 2.29 25.87
CA CYS A 289 10.64 1.08 25.64
C CYS A 289 9.91 1.11 24.29
N TYR A 290 9.33 2.25 23.91
CA TYR A 290 8.67 2.46 22.64
C TYR A 290 9.63 2.20 21.46
N PHE A 291 10.84 2.76 21.48
CA PHE A 291 11.83 2.44 20.43
C PHE A 291 12.22 0.96 20.42
N ALA A 292 12.35 0.32 21.58
CA ALA A 292 12.60 -1.12 21.65
C ALA A 292 11.43 -1.92 21.04
N LEU A 293 10.18 -1.50 21.28
CA LEU A 293 8.98 -2.12 20.71
C LEU A 293 8.92 -2.00 19.18
N LEU A 294 9.47 -0.94 18.58
CA LEU A 294 9.60 -0.86 17.11
C LEU A 294 10.48 -1.99 16.56
N PHE A 295 11.61 -2.27 17.22
CA PHE A 295 12.48 -3.39 16.83
C PHE A 295 11.83 -4.75 17.10
N VAL A 296 11.14 -4.89 18.24
CA VAL A 296 10.38 -6.11 18.56
C VAL A 296 9.30 -6.36 17.53
N GLY A 297 8.57 -5.33 17.09
CA GLY A 297 7.55 -5.45 16.04
C GLY A 297 8.13 -5.93 14.72
N LEU A 298 9.30 -5.42 14.31
CA LEU A 298 10.00 -5.86 13.09
C LEU A 298 10.47 -7.32 13.17
N ILE A 299 11.06 -7.73 14.30
CA ILE A 299 11.51 -9.12 14.51
C ILE A 299 10.30 -10.05 14.55
N SER A 300 9.27 -9.68 15.30
CA SER A 300 8.04 -10.47 15.41
C SER A 300 7.34 -10.61 14.06
N LEU A 301 7.33 -9.55 13.24
CA LEU A 301 6.82 -9.63 11.88
C LEU A 301 7.59 -10.69 11.09
N LYS A 302 8.93 -10.65 11.08
CA LYS A 302 9.74 -11.64 10.35
C LYS A 302 9.39 -13.08 10.73
N ASP A 303 9.26 -13.36 12.02
CA ASP A 303 9.01 -14.71 12.53
C ASP A 303 7.56 -15.16 12.29
N THR A 304 6.61 -14.23 12.27
CA THR A 304 5.18 -14.51 12.08
C THR A 304 4.69 -14.35 10.64
N LEU A 305 5.48 -13.74 9.75
CA LEU A 305 5.07 -13.41 8.38
C LEU A 305 4.59 -14.63 7.61
N GLN A 306 5.25 -15.78 7.78
CA GLN A 306 4.87 -17.01 7.09
C GLN A 306 3.65 -17.70 7.70
N SER A 307 3.44 -17.56 9.02
CA SER A 307 2.35 -18.23 9.73
C SER A 307 1.05 -17.42 9.73
N LEU A 308 1.16 -16.09 9.79
CA LEU A 308 0.01 -15.18 9.77
C LEU A 308 -0.44 -14.86 8.35
N VAL A 309 0.42 -14.87 7.32
CA VAL A 309 -0.01 -14.48 5.97
C VAL A 309 -0.42 -15.68 5.12
N GLY A 310 -1.70 -15.64 4.72
CA GLY A 310 -2.32 -16.63 3.86
C GLY A 310 -2.82 -17.85 4.61
N THR A 311 -3.33 -18.80 3.84
CA THR A 311 -3.84 -20.07 4.34
C THR A 311 -3.24 -21.21 3.51
N PRO A 312 -2.77 -22.31 4.14
CA PRO A 312 -2.26 -23.46 3.39
C PRO A 312 -3.23 -23.91 2.31
N GLY A 313 -2.73 -24.13 1.09
CA GLY A 313 -3.56 -24.51 -0.07
C GLY A 313 -4.19 -23.34 -0.84
N TYR A 314 -4.18 -22.12 -0.32
CA TYR A 314 -4.80 -20.95 -1.00
C TYR A 314 -3.81 -20.11 -1.82
N ARG A 315 -2.51 -20.37 -1.68
CA ARG A 315 -1.46 -19.60 -2.37
C ARG A 315 -1.59 -19.74 -3.89
N ILE A 316 -1.39 -18.65 -4.63
CA ILE A 316 -1.16 -18.73 -6.09
C ILE A 316 0.11 -19.56 -6.35
N THR A 317 -0.05 -20.67 -7.07
CA THR A 317 1.04 -21.57 -7.44
C THR A 317 1.63 -21.21 -8.80
N LEU A 318 2.94 -21.44 -8.96
CA LEU A 318 3.68 -21.35 -10.22
C LEU A 318 4.02 -22.76 -10.70
#